data_AF-A0AAV1E4A8-F1
#
_entry.id   AF-A0AAV1E4A8-F1
#
_cell.length_a   1.000
_cell.length_b   1.000
_cell.length_c   1.000
_cell.angle_alpha   90.00
_cell.angle_beta   90.00
_cell.angle_gamma   90.00
#
_symmetry.space_group_name_H-M   'P 1'
#
loop_
_entity.id
_entity.type
_entity.pdbx_description
1 polymer ?
#
loop_
_entity_poly.entity_id
_entity_poly.type
_entity_poly.pdbx_seq_one_letter_code
_entity_poly.pdbx_strand_id
1 'polypeptide(L)'
;MLIDALIKYIKKKWKVCSISSSEVNWGSISAMASSAIIPAKMKAWSYNQHGKAEDVLKFESEVEVPNVKDDQVLIHVQAAALNPIDTLRMQGIFKDTDSALPIIPGYDVAGVVVKVGSSVRKFKVGDEVYGDINEIASIQPTRFGSLAEFTGVDEKVLALKPRNLSFVEAASLPLAVETAYQGLESIGFSAGRSLLVLGGADGVGTLVIQVAKIIFGASKVVATCSSGKAELLKRLGADATIDYHNENLVQYPEKFDAVFVAAGASGEAEKLIKEDGKVVSIIGPDRFRMTSTGIILKKLSSYFEEGKLKPILDPKSPFPFSQAVEAFTYLASRRATGKIVVYVFSIR
;
A
#
# COMPACT_ATOMS: atom_id res chain seq x y z
N MET A 1 -8.06 26.90 26.71
CA MET A 1 -8.70 26.57 25.41
C MET A 1 -8.68 25.09 25.08
N LEU A 2 -7.52 24.44 24.84
CA LEU A 2 -7.48 22.99 24.54
C LEU A 2 -7.87 22.10 25.73
N ILE A 3 -7.46 22.47 26.94
CA ILE A 3 -7.76 21.74 28.18
C ILE A 3 -9.26 21.76 28.49
N ASP A 4 -9.90 22.92 28.36
CA ASP A 4 -11.33 23.09 28.67
C ASP A 4 -12.23 22.31 27.70
N ALA A 5 -11.82 22.22 26.43
CA ALA A 5 -12.51 21.44 25.40
C ALA A 5 -12.43 19.93 25.67
N LEU A 6 -11.27 19.44 26.09
CA LEU A 6 -11.06 18.03 26.44
C LEU A 6 -11.82 17.64 27.72
N ILE A 7 -11.82 18.50 28.74
CA ILE A 7 -12.60 18.31 29.97
C ILE A 7 -14.11 18.27 29.65
N LYS A 8 -14.59 19.16 28.77
CA LYS A 8 -15.99 19.13 28.30
C LYS A 8 -16.35 17.83 27.59
N TYR A 9 -15.46 17.32 26.73
CA TYR A 9 -15.66 16.05 26.02
C TYR A 9 -15.78 14.88 27.00
N ILE A 10 -14.89 14.78 27.99
CA ILE A 10 -14.88 13.71 28.99
C ILE A 10 -16.14 13.76 29.86
N LYS A 11 -16.51 14.95 30.38
CA LYS A 11 -17.74 15.11 31.19
C LYS A 11 -18.99 14.71 30.42
N LYS A 12 -19.05 15.05 29.13
CA LYS A 12 -20.18 14.72 28.24
C LYS A 12 -20.27 13.22 27.94
N LYS A 13 -19.14 12.56 27.71
CA LYS A 13 -19.10 11.13 27.32
C LYS A 13 -19.32 10.18 28.49
N TRP A 14 -18.94 10.57 29.71
CA TRP A 14 -18.91 9.66 30.87
C TRP A 14 -19.85 10.05 32.03
N LYS A 15 -20.68 11.12 31.89
CA LYS A 15 -21.62 11.61 32.92
C LYS A 15 -20.98 11.86 34.30
N VAL A 16 -19.73 12.33 34.34
CA VAL A 16 -19.03 12.64 35.59
C VAL A 16 -19.18 14.14 35.92
N CYS A 17 -19.74 14.47 37.08
CA CYS A 17 -20.10 15.85 37.43
C CYS A 17 -18.95 16.72 37.97
N SER A 18 -17.86 16.15 38.50
CA SER A 18 -16.83 16.91 39.21
C SER A 18 -15.41 16.45 38.85
N ILE A 19 -14.78 17.17 37.92
CA ILE A 19 -13.32 17.12 37.74
C ILE A 19 -12.86 18.58 37.66
N SER A 20 -11.96 18.98 38.56
CA SER A 20 -11.24 20.26 38.55
C SER A 20 -9.84 20.09 37.95
N SER A 21 -9.27 21.14 37.36
CA SER A 21 -7.95 21.08 36.71
C SER A 21 -6.78 20.79 37.67
N SER A 22 -6.98 21.00 38.97
CA SER A 22 -6.00 20.78 40.03
C SER A 22 -5.92 19.35 40.57
N GLU A 23 -6.89 18.50 40.24
CA GLU A 23 -6.93 17.07 40.66
C GLU A 23 -6.44 16.11 39.57
N VAL A 24 -6.00 16.67 38.44
CA VAL A 24 -5.57 15.92 37.26
C VAL A 24 -4.09 15.58 37.36
N ASN A 25 -3.77 14.30 37.58
CA ASN A 25 -2.43 13.79 37.28
C ASN A 25 -2.27 13.69 35.76
N TRP A 26 -1.65 14.70 35.15
CA TRP A 26 -1.47 14.80 33.70
C TRP A 26 -0.62 13.67 33.12
N GLY A 27 0.27 13.05 33.90
CA GLY A 27 0.98 11.83 33.50
C GLY A 27 0.04 10.63 33.37
N SER A 28 -0.95 10.51 34.26
CA SER A 28 -1.99 9.49 34.19
C SER A 28 -3.01 9.76 33.09
N ILE A 29 -3.33 11.04 32.79
CA ILE A 29 -4.24 11.37 31.68
C ILE A 29 -3.56 11.19 30.32
N SER A 30 -2.26 11.44 30.17
CA SER A 30 -1.53 11.10 28.94
C SER A 30 -1.51 9.59 28.70
N ALA A 31 -1.40 8.79 29.76
CA ALA A 31 -1.47 7.33 29.67
C ALA A 31 -2.91 6.81 29.46
N MET A 32 -3.92 7.44 30.08
CA MET A 32 -5.34 7.11 29.85
C MET A 32 -5.85 7.61 28.50
N ALA A 33 -5.28 8.68 27.94
CA ALA A 33 -5.56 9.16 26.59
C ALA A 33 -4.83 8.33 25.52
N SER A 34 -3.71 7.68 25.86
CA SER A 34 -3.01 6.74 24.96
C SER A 34 -3.60 5.33 24.97
N SER A 35 -4.41 4.97 25.96
CA SER A 35 -5.29 3.80 25.88
C SER A 35 -6.63 4.23 25.29
N ALA A 36 -6.69 4.47 23.98
CA ALA A 36 -7.96 4.36 23.29
C ALA A 36 -8.52 2.97 23.67
N ILE A 37 -9.68 2.93 24.33
CA ILE A 37 -10.35 1.67 24.62
C ILE A 37 -10.56 0.99 23.27
N ILE A 38 -9.77 -0.05 23.00
CA ILE A 38 -9.90 -0.86 21.80
C ILE A 38 -11.31 -1.45 21.87
N PRO A 39 -12.22 -1.12 20.94
CA PRO A 39 -13.58 -1.60 21.01
C PRO A 39 -13.60 -3.11 20.74
N ALA A 40 -14.62 -3.82 21.24
CA ALA A 40 -14.81 -5.22 20.88
C ALA A 40 -15.16 -5.38 19.40
N LYS A 41 -15.92 -4.42 18.86
CA LYS A 41 -16.40 -4.41 17.48
C LYS A 41 -15.92 -3.17 16.71
N MET A 42 -15.84 -3.31 15.39
CA MET A 42 -15.42 -2.29 14.44
C MET A 42 -16.24 -2.35 13.15
N LYS A 43 -16.11 -1.31 12.33
CA LYS A 43 -16.59 -1.30 10.95
C LYS A 43 -15.53 -1.89 10.02
N ALA A 44 -15.97 -2.66 9.04
CA ALA A 44 -15.12 -3.21 7.99
C ALA A 44 -15.90 -3.40 6.69
N TRP A 45 -15.18 -3.57 5.59
CA TRP A 45 -15.72 -4.20 4.39
C TRP A 45 -15.29 -5.66 4.35
N SER A 46 -16.20 -6.55 3.99
CA SER A 46 -15.96 -7.99 3.97
C SER A 46 -16.61 -8.67 2.77
N TYR A 47 -16.16 -9.88 2.44
CA TYR A 47 -16.86 -10.79 1.53
C TYR A 47 -16.84 -12.21 2.10
N ASN A 48 -17.95 -12.92 1.94
CA ASN A 48 -18.14 -14.30 2.42
C ASN A 48 -18.21 -15.33 1.29
N GLN A 49 -18.11 -14.89 0.04
CA GLN A 49 -18.04 -15.70 -1.17
C GLN A 49 -17.20 -14.96 -2.22
N HIS A 50 -16.61 -15.71 -3.16
CA HIS A 50 -15.79 -15.11 -4.22
C HIS A 50 -16.66 -14.45 -5.30
N GLY A 51 -16.16 -13.35 -5.88
CA GLY A 51 -16.84 -12.62 -6.94
C GLY A 51 -16.24 -11.25 -7.22
N LYS A 52 -16.94 -10.43 -7.99
CA LYS A 52 -16.57 -9.02 -8.19
C LYS A 52 -16.99 -8.20 -6.97
N ALA A 53 -16.27 -7.12 -6.68
CA ALA A 53 -16.54 -6.26 -5.54
C ALA A 53 -17.99 -5.75 -5.48
N GLU A 54 -18.54 -5.34 -6.63
CA GLU A 54 -19.94 -4.90 -6.76
C GLU A 54 -20.97 -5.95 -6.33
N ASP A 55 -20.64 -7.23 -6.46
CA ASP A 55 -21.53 -8.34 -6.13
C ASP A 55 -21.36 -8.78 -4.66
N VAL A 56 -20.10 -8.94 -4.21
CA VAL A 56 -19.78 -9.68 -2.97
C VAL A 56 -19.25 -8.83 -1.82
N LEU A 57 -18.71 -7.63 -2.09
CA LEU A 57 -18.13 -6.79 -1.04
C LEU A 57 -19.25 -6.06 -0.29
N LYS A 58 -19.35 -6.27 1.01
CA LYS A 58 -20.40 -5.69 1.87
C LYS A 58 -19.78 -4.91 3.03
N PHE A 59 -20.42 -3.80 3.38
CA PHE A 59 -20.07 -3.04 4.57
C PHE A 59 -20.71 -3.70 5.79
N GLU A 60 -19.90 -3.95 6.81
CA GLU A 60 -20.33 -4.47 8.10
C GLU A 60 -20.03 -3.46 9.20
N SER A 61 -21.03 -3.12 10.02
CA SER A 61 -20.88 -2.15 11.11
C SER A 61 -20.41 -2.76 12.44
N GLU A 62 -20.40 -4.09 12.54
CA GLU A 62 -20.22 -4.84 13.78
C GLU A 62 -19.36 -6.10 13.57
N VAL A 63 -18.09 -5.90 13.20
CA VAL A 63 -17.09 -6.97 13.05
C VAL A 63 -16.20 -7.01 14.28
N GLU A 64 -15.88 -8.20 14.80
CA GLU A 64 -14.96 -8.33 15.94
C GLU A 64 -13.56 -7.77 15.60
N VAL A 65 -12.99 -6.96 16.51
CA VAL A 65 -11.61 -6.49 16.40
C VAL A 65 -10.67 -7.68 16.61
N PRO A 66 -9.69 -7.93 15.72
CA PRO A 66 -8.82 -9.09 15.84
C PRO A 66 -7.93 -9.00 17.07
N ASN A 67 -7.76 -10.14 17.76
CA ASN A 67 -6.70 -10.28 18.74
C ASN A 67 -5.35 -10.39 18.02
N VAL A 68 -4.35 -9.67 18.52
CA VAL A 68 -2.98 -9.74 18.01
C VAL A 68 -2.22 -10.90 18.65
N LYS A 69 -1.41 -11.59 17.83
CA LYS A 69 -0.43 -12.56 18.30
C LYS A 69 0.76 -11.87 18.99
N ASP A 70 1.64 -12.67 19.59
CA ASP A 70 2.80 -12.16 20.33
C ASP A 70 3.77 -11.33 19.47
N ASP A 71 3.87 -11.63 18.18
CA ASP A 71 4.74 -10.96 17.20
C ASP A 71 4.00 -9.89 16.36
N GLN A 72 2.76 -9.57 16.71
CA GLN A 72 1.91 -8.65 15.97
C GLN A 72 1.64 -7.35 16.74
N VAL A 73 1.32 -6.30 16.00
CA VAL A 73 0.75 -5.06 16.52
C VAL A 73 -0.68 -4.89 16.04
N LEU A 74 -1.52 -4.21 16.82
CA LEU A 74 -2.85 -3.78 16.39
C LEU A 74 -2.73 -2.35 15.90
N ILE A 75 -3.14 -2.11 14.66
CA ILE A 75 -3.11 -0.80 14.03
C ILE A 75 -4.52 -0.24 13.98
N HIS A 76 -4.70 0.99 14.45
CA HIS A 76 -5.86 1.81 14.12
C HIS A 76 -5.64 2.45 12.76
N VAL A 77 -6.37 1.95 11.75
CA VAL A 77 -6.12 2.24 10.35
C VAL A 77 -6.56 3.66 10.01
N GLN A 78 -5.65 4.44 9.41
CA GLN A 78 -5.98 5.78 8.91
C GLN A 78 -6.28 5.74 7.41
N ALA A 79 -5.49 5.00 6.64
CA ALA A 79 -5.69 4.80 5.21
C ALA A 79 -5.24 3.40 4.76
N ALA A 80 -5.83 2.93 3.67
CA ALA A 80 -5.52 1.66 3.02
C ALA A 80 -5.48 1.86 1.51
N ALA A 81 -4.48 1.30 0.82
CA ALA A 81 -4.43 1.35 -0.64
C ALA A 81 -4.91 0.05 -1.27
N LEU A 82 -5.58 0.17 -2.42
CA LEU A 82 -6.05 -0.96 -3.18
C LEU A 82 -5.01 -1.38 -4.22
N ASN A 83 -4.86 -2.69 -4.39
CA ASN A 83 -3.97 -3.29 -5.36
C ASN A 83 -4.74 -4.31 -6.23
N PRO A 84 -4.29 -4.57 -7.47
CA PRO A 84 -4.93 -5.60 -8.30
C PRO A 84 -5.04 -6.97 -7.63
N ILE A 85 -4.10 -7.30 -6.72
CA ILE A 85 -4.14 -8.55 -5.94
C ILE A 85 -5.39 -8.65 -5.06
N ASP A 86 -5.90 -7.55 -4.52
CA ASP A 86 -7.15 -7.54 -3.73
C ASP A 86 -8.32 -8.03 -4.58
N THR A 87 -8.45 -7.53 -5.82
CA THR A 87 -9.48 -7.94 -6.77
C THR A 87 -9.31 -9.40 -7.18
N LEU A 88 -8.09 -9.84 -7.48
CA LEU A 88 -7.82 -11.22 -7.89
C LEU A 88 -8.09 -12.22 -6.75
N ARG A 89 -7.74 -11.86 -5.51
CA ARG A 89 -8.06 -12.64 -4.31
C ARG A 89 -9.57 -12.74 -4.10
N MET A 90 -10.28 -11.62 -4.19
CA MET A 90 -11.74 -11.57 -4.05
C MET A 90 -12.45 -12.43 -5.12
N GLN A 91 -11.90 -12.47 -6.34
CA GLN A 91 -12.39 -13.33 -7.43
C GLN A 91 -12.04 -14.82 -7.28
N GLY A 92 -11.27 -15.20 -6.26
CA GLY A 92 -10.94 -16.60 -5.96
C GLY A 92 -9.79 -17.17 -6.81
N ILE A 93 -8.97 -16.32 -7.44
CA ILE A 93 -7.84 -16.74 -8.28
C ILE A 93 -6.79 -17.54 -7.47
N PHE A 94 -6.69 -17.30 -6.17
CA PHE A 94 -5.75 -17.97 -5.28
C PHE A 94 -6.42 -18.83 -4.20
N LYS A 95 -7.69 -19.24 -4.40
CA LYS A 95 -8.51 -19.89 -3.37
C LYS A 95 -7.87 -21.13 -2.74
N ASP A 96 -7.07 -21.88 -3.49
CA ASP A 96 -6.44 -23.13 -3.02
C ASP A 96 -5.33 -22.87 -1.99
N THR A 97 -4.79 -21.65 -1.94
CA THR A 97 -3.76 -21.21 -1.01
C THR A 97 -4.19 -20.02 -0.15
N ASP A 98 -5.47 -19.63 -0.20
CA ASP A 98 -6.02 -18.50 0.56
C ASP A 98 -6.41 -18.93 1.99
N SER A 99 -6.58 -17.94 2.86
CA SER A 99 -7.27 -18.13 4.13
C SER A 99 -8.78 -18.35 3.92
N ALA A 100 -9.42 -18.98 4.91
CA ALA A 100 -10.86 -19.25 4.86
C ALA A 100 -11.70 -17.96 4.81
N LEU A 101 -12.85 -18.03 4.14
CA LEU A 101 -13.88 -16.99 4.19
C LEU A 101 -14.57 -16.94 5.57
N PRO A 102 -15.21 -15.83 5.98
CA PRO A 102 -15.18 -14.50 5.33
C PRO A 102 -13.81 -13.81 5.44
N ILE A 103 -13.56 -12.87 4.52
CA ILE A 103 -12.32 -12.08 4.41
C ILE A 103 -12.65 -10.58 4.38
N ILE A 104 -11.90 -9.80 5.14
CA ILE A 104 -11.76 -8.35 4.99
C ILE A 104 -10.57 -8.09 4.04
N PRO A 105 -10.76 -7.41 2.89
CA PRO A 105 -9.68 -7.14 1.95
C PRO A 105 -8.79 -5.95 2.37
N GLY A 106 -7.76 -5.68 1.57
CA GLY A 106 -6.79 -4.60 1.79
C GLY A 106 -5.45 -5.16 2.27
N TYR A 107 -4.40 -4.90 1.49
CA TYR A 107 -3.02 -5.32 1.77
C TYR A 107 -2.20 -4.17 2.35
N ASP A 108 -2.22 -3.02 1.68
CA ASP A 108 -1.49 -1.85 2.12
C ASP A 108 -2.22 -1.16 3.28
N VAL A 109 -1.48 -0.77 4.31
CA VAL A 109 -2.00 -0.03 5.47
C VAL A 109 -1.07 1.12 5.85
N ALA A 110 -1.65 2.23 6.31
CA ALA A 110 -0.96 3.18 7.19
C ALA A 110 -1.86 3.59 8.34
N GLY A 111 -1.31 3.64 9.55
CA GLY A 111 -2.08 3.95 10.75
C GLY A 111 -1.23 4.08 12.00
N VAL A 112 -1.89 4.01 13.16
CA VAL A 112 -1.27 4.20 14.47
C VAL A 112 -1.34 2.91 15.28
N VAL A 113 -0.22 2.50 15.88
CA VAL A 113 -0.17 1.33 16.76
C VAL A 113 -0.98 1.61 18.04
N VAL A 114 -1.94 0.74 18.36
CA VAL A 114 -2.78 0.85 19.58
C VAL A 114 -2.60 -0.32 20.56
N LYS A 115 -1.98 -1.42 20.12
CA LYS A 115 -1.59 -2.56 20.96
C LYS A 115 -0.37 -3.24 20.38
N VAL A 116 0.48 -3.80 21.23
CA VAL A 116 1.65 -4.60 20.83
C VAL A 116 1.59 -5.97 21.48
N GLY A 117 1.95 -7.00 20.73
CA GLY A 117 2.17 -8.35 21.24
C GLY A 117 3.40 -8.43 22.14
N SER A 118 3.49 -9.48 22.95
CA SER A 118 4.53 -9.65 23.98
C SER A 118 5.95 -9.79 23.42
N SER A 119 6.08 -10.20 22.15
CA SER A 119 7.35 -10.42 21.44
C SER A 119 7.74 -9.27 20.51
N VAL A 120 6.88 -8.25 20.34
CA VAL A 120 7.21 -7.03 19.57
C VAL A 120 8.31 -6.24 20.28
N ARG A 121 9.28 -5.74 19.51
CA ARG A 121 10.44 -4.97 19.99
C ARG A 121 10.68 -3.67 19.23
N LYS A 122 10.23 -3.57 17.97
CA LYS A 122 10.51 -2.44 17.08
C LYS A 122 9.49 -1.30 17.19
N PHE A 123 8.29 -1.59 17.68
CA PHE A 123 7.19 -0.63 17.76
C PHE A 123 6.61 -0.54 19.17
N LYS A 124 6.02 0.62 19.46
CA LYS A 124 5.24 0.88 20.68
C LYS A 124 3.91 1.54 20.33
N VAL A 125 2.97 1.52 21.28
CA VAL A 125 1.71 2.25 21.18
C VAL A 125 1.97 3.73 20.88
N GLY A 126 1.24 4.28 19.93
CA GLY A 126 1.37 5.65 19.43
C GLY A 126 2.29 5.82 18.23
N ASP A 127 3.05 4.78 17.83
CA ASP A 127 3.87 4.87 16.62
C ASP A 127 2.99 4.93 15.36
N GLU A 128 3.33 5.85 14.45
CA GLU A 128 2.77 5.90 13.10
C GLU A 128 3.53 4.92 12.21
N VAL A 129 2.82 3.95 11.62
CA VAL A 129 3.40 2.85 10.86
C VAL A 129 2.70 2.67 9.51
N TYR A 130 3.39 2.00 8.59
CA TYR A 130 2.86 1.59 7.29
C TYR A 130 3.50 0.28 6.81
N GLY A 131 2.80 -0.46 5.95
CA GLY A 131 3.29 -1.73 5.39
C GLY A 131 2.27 -2.47 4.51
N ASP A 132 2.73 -3.48 3.77
CA ASP A 132 1.89 -4.52 3.18
C ASP A 132 1.75 -5.64 4.22
N ILE A 133 0.54 -5.83 4.73
CA ILE A 133 0.28 -6.70 5.87
C ILE A 133 0.47 -8.20 5.58
N ASN A 134 0.73 -8.59 4.33
CA ASN A 134 0.89 -10.00 3.93
C ASN A 134 2.31 -10.27 3.43
N GLU A 135 3.10 -11.06 4.17
CA GLU A 135 4.48 -11.42 3.79
C GLU A 135 4.56 -12.03 2.38
N ILE A 136 3.72 -13.01 2.09
CA ILE A 136 3.60 -13.59 0.75
C ILE A 136 2.18 -13.42 0.26
N ALA A 137 2.00 -12.55 -0.74
CA ALA A 137 0.69 -12.02 -1.08
C ALA A 137 -0.36 -13.09 -1.45
N SER A 138 0.05 -14.22 -2.02
CA SER A 138 -0.86 -15.29 -2.49
C SER A 138 -0.82 -16.57 -1.65
N ILE A 139 -0.10 -16.59 -0.51
CA ILE A 139 0.02 -17.78 0.35
C ILE A 139 -0.46 -17.42 1.75
N GLN A 140 -1.63 -17.92 2.11
CA GLN A 140 -2.30 -17.69 3.39
C GLN A 140 -2.33 -16.21 3.84
N PRO A 141 -2.72 -15.25 2.97
CA PRO A 141 -2.87 -13.87 3.39
C PRO A 141 -3.93 -13.74 4.50
N THR A 142 -3.79 -12.73 5.37
CA THR A 142 -4.68 -12.55 6.53
C THR A 142 -6.15 -12.43 6.12
N ARG A 143 -7.05 -12.87 6.99
CA ARG A 143 -8.50 -12.66 6.84
C ARG A 143 -8.94 -11.28 7.30
N PHE A 144 -8.11 -10.56 8.06
CA PHE A 144 -8.43 -9.27 8.67
C PHE A 144 -7.61 -8.16 7.99
N GLY A 145 -7.94 -7.85 6.74
CA GLY A 145 -7.25 -6.85 5.92
C GLY A 145 -7.40 -5.40 6.40
N SER A 146 -6.83 -4.48 5.63
CA SER A 146 -6.74 -3.06 5.98
C SER A 146 -7.99 -2.22 5.66
N LEU A 147 -9.01 -2.77 4.98
CA LEU A 147 -10.32 -2.11 4.82
C LEU A 147 -11.23 -2.30 6.05
N ALA A 148 -10.68 -2.01 7.23
CA ALA A 148 -11.34 -2.05 8.52
C ALA A 148 -10.76 -0.97 9.44
N GLU A 149 -11.49 -0.57 10.50
CA GLU A 149 -10.97 0.43 11.45
C GLU A 149 -9.72 -0.09 12.21
N PHE A 150 -9.58 -1.41 12.39
CA PHE A 150 -8.41 -2.03 13.01
C PHE A 150 -7.93 -3.26 12.24
N THR A 151 -6.61 -3.48 12.22
CA THR A 151 -6.00 -4.70 11.67
C THR A 151 -4.80 -5.13 12.51
N GLY A 152 -4.63 -6.45 12.66
CA GLY A 152 -3.48 -7.06 13.34
C GLY A 152 -2.40 -7.40 12.31
N VAL A 153 -1.17 -6.95 12.53
CA VAL A 153 -0.10 -7.02 11.53
C VAL A 153 1.22 -7.46 12.17
N ASP A 154 1.92 -8.37 11.51
CA ASP A 154 3.23 -8.87 11.94
C ASP A 154 4.25 -7.72 11.99
N GLU A 155 5.09 -7.69 13.03
CA GLU A 155 6.12 -6.66 13.18
C GLU A 155 7.06 -6.58 11.96
N LYS A 156 7.35 -7.73 11.33
CA LYS A 156 8.36 -7.83 10.26
C LYS A 156 7.98 -7.13 8.96
N VAL A 157 6.69 -6.90 8.70
CA VAL A 157 6.20 -6.28 7.46
C VAL A 157 5.95 -4.78 7.60
N LEU A 158 6.21 -4.21 8.78
CA LEU A 158 5.97 -2.80 9.07
C LEU A 158 7.25 -1.98 9.12
N ALA A 159 7.12 -0.70 8.77
CA ALA A 159 8.08 0.33 9.08
C ALA A 159 7.40 1.55 9.71
N LEU A 160 8.19 2.42 10.35
CA LEU A 160 7.70 3.72 10.78
C LEU A 160 7.36 4.57 9.55
N LYS A 161 6.23 5.27 9.60
CA LYS A 161 5.82 6.18 8.53
C LYS A 161 6.84 7.30 8.37
N PRO A 162 7.31 7.61 7.13
CA PRO A 162 8.07 8.83 6.86
C PRO A 162 7.36 10.07 7.43
N ARG A 163 8.08 10.92 8.15
CA ARG A 163 7.45 12.01 8.93
C ARG A 163 6.75 13.06 8.08
N ASN A 164 7.25 13.27 6.86
CA ASN A 164 6.72 14.25 5.92
C ASN A 164 5.52 13.74 5.11
N LEU A 165 5.22 12.44 5.12
CA LEU A 165 4.11 11.88 4.37
C LEU A 165 2.83 11.85 5.20
N SER A 166 1.71 12.16 4.56
CA SER A 166 0.38 11.87 5.11
C SER A 166 0.14 10.36 5.20
N PHE A 167 -0.88 9.94 5.97
CA PHE A 167 -1.28 8.53 6.00
C PHE A 167 -1.76 8.03 4.63
N VAL A 168 -2.43 8.87 3.84
CA VAL A 168 -2.90 8.51 2.49
C VAL A 168 -1.70 8.23 1.57
N GLU A 169 -0.70 9.11 1.59
CA GLU A 169 0.53 8.94 0.82
C GLU A 169 1.30 7.70 1.28
N ALA A 170 1.47 7.52 2.59
CA ALA A 170 2.18 6.38 3.14
C ALA A 170 1.49 5.06 2.80
N ALA A 171 0.16 4.96 2.95
CA ALA A 171 -0.59 3.76 2.59
C ALA A 171 -0.47 3.42 1.10
N SER A 172 -0.17 4.40 0.23
CA SER A 172 -0.02 4.16 -1.21
C SER A 172 1.24 3.37 -1.60
N LEU A 173 2.21 3.27 -0.68
CA LEU A 173 3.56 2.83 -1.02
C LEU A 173 3.84 1.32 -0.91
N PRO A 174 3.49 0.61 0.17
CA PRO A 174 4.23 -0.58 0.59
C PRO A 174 4.37 -1.67 -0.47
N LEU A 175 3.28 -2.31 -0.87
CA LEU A 175 3.30 -3.38 -1.87
C LEU A 175 3.96 -2.90 -3.17
N ALA A 176 3.64 -1.69 -3.62
CA ALA A 176 4.08 -1.20 -4.91
C ALA A 176 5.57 -0.84 -4.95
N VAL A 177 6.10 -0.19 -3.89
CA VAL A 177 7.50 0.21 -3.82
C VAL A 177 8.42 -0.98 -3.55
N GLU A 178 7.96 -1.92 -2.72
CA GLU A 178 8.68 -3.16 -2.45
C GLU A 178 8.74 -4.04 -3.69
N THR A 179 7.63 -4.14 -4.42
CA THR A 179 7.59 -4.84 -5.73
C THR A 179 8.56 -4.20 -6.73
N ALA A 180 8.59 -2.86 -6.81
CA ALA A 180 9.51 -2.16 -7.71
C ALA A 180 10.98 -2.44 -7.35
N TYR A 181 11.33 -2.30 -6.06
CA TYR A 181 12.69 -2.50 -5.57
C TYR A 181 13.15 -3.95 -5.74
N GLN A 182 12.37 -4.92 -5.24
CA GLN A 182 12.77 -6.33 -5.28
C GLN A 182 12.73 -6.89 -6.71
N GLY A 183 11.83 -6.42 -7.56
CA GLY A 183 11.78 -6.84 -8.96
C GLY A 183 13.08 -6.47 -9.70
N LEU A 184 13.58 -5.25 -9.52
CA LEU A 184 14.87 -4.83 -10.08
C LEU A 184 16.06 -5.59 -9.45
N GLU A 185 16.01 -5.82 -8.13
CA GLU A 185 17.04 -6.59 -7.42
C GLU A 185 17.10 -8.05 -7.89
N SER A 186 15.96 -8.67 -8.15
CA SER A 186 15.85 -10.09 -8.54
C SER A 186 16.53 -10.43 -9.87
N ILE A 187 16.66 -9.44 -10.76
CA ILE A 187 17.35 -9.59 -12.05
C ILE A 187 18.78 -9.04 -12.03
N GLY A 188 19.28 -8.64 -10.86
CA GLY A 188 20.61 -8.05 -10.71
C GLY A 188 20.75 -6.73 -11.48
N PHE A 189 19.68 -5.92 -11.54
CA PHE A 189 19.75 -4.61 -12.19
C PHE A 189 20.75 -3.72 -11.44
N SER A 190 21.53 -2.94 -12.16
CA SER A 190 22.66 -2.19 -11.61
C SER A 190 22.92 -0.90 -12.36
N ALA A 191 23.76 -0.05 -11.76
CA ALA A 191 24.05 1.28 -12.28
C ALA A 191 24.60 1.23 -13.71
N GLY A 192 24.22 2.22 -14.51
CA GLY A 192 24.65 2.34 -15.90
C GLY A 192 23.85 1.53 -16.92
N ARG A 193 22.93 0.65 -16.49
CA ARG A 193 22.09 -0.16 -17.39
C ARG A 193 20.84 0.59 -17.85
N SER A 194 20.34 0.25 -19.04
CA SER A 194 19.07 0.77 -19.57
C SER A 194 17.87 -0.11 -19.21
N LEU A 195 16.74 0.53 -18.89
CA LEU A 195 15.51 -0.12 -18.47
C LEU A 195 14.33 0.34 -19.33
N LEU A 196 13.51 -0.61 -19.77
CA LEU A 196 12.16 -0.34 -20.27
C LEU A 196 11.11 -0.78 -19.23
N VAL A 197 10.18 0.11 -18.91
CA VAL A 197 9.05 -0.17 -18.01
C VAL A 197 7.75 -0.27 -18.83
N LEU A 198 7.15 -1.45 -18.89
CA LEU A 198 5.82 -1.64 -19.48
C LEU A 198 4.75 -1.36 -18.42
N GLY A 199 3.87 -0.38 -18.67
CA GLY A 199 2.88 0.09 -17.70
C GLY A 199 3.44 1.17 -16.75
N GLY A 200 4.16 2.15 -17.30
CA GLY A 200 4.90 3.14 -16.51
C GLY A 200 4.04 4.06 -15.64
N ALA A 201 2.76 4.23 -15.97
CA ALA A 201 1.84 5.08 -15.22
C ALA A 201 1.01 4.35 -14.15
N ASP A 202 1.18 3.03 -14.01
CA ASP A 202 0.49 2.25 -12.99
C ASP A 202 1.13 2.45 -11.60
N GLY A 203 0.45 1.97 -10.56
CA GLY A 203 0.92 2.08 -9.17
C GLY A 203 2.35 1.54 -8.96
N VAL A 204 2.69 0.41 -9.57
CA VAL A 204 4.05 -0.14 -9.52
C VAL A 204 4.98 0.57 -10.51
N GLY A 205 4.54 0.79 -11.76
CA GLY A 205 5.38 1.38 -12.81
C GLY A 205 5.92 2.77 -12.45
N THR A 206 5.10 3.60 -11.82
CA THR A 206 5.50 4.94 -11.36
C THR A 206 6.62 4.89 -10.32
N LEU A 207 6.68 3.82 -9.51
CA LEU A 207 7.73 3.61 -8.52
C LEU A 207 8.94 2.90 -9.13
N VAL A 208 8.77 1.98 -10.09
CA VAL A 208 9.88 1.36 -10.84
C VAL A 208 10.74 2.41 -11.52
N ILE A 209 10.13 3.40 -12.19
CA ILE A 209 10.86 4.49 -12.86
C ILE A 209 11.75 5.24 -11.85
N GLN A 210 11.15 5.66 -10.73
CA GLN A 210 11.86 6.43 -9.70
C GLN A 210 12.97 5.60 -9.04
N VAL A 211 12.66 4.37 -8.64
CA VAL A 211 13.61 3.46 -7.97
C VAL A 211 14.76 3.11 -8.91
N ALA A 212 14.49 2.79 -10.18
CA ALA A 212 15.53 2.51 -11.16
C ALA A 212 16.49 3.70 -11.34
N LYS A 213 15.95 4.92 -11.48
CA LYS A 213 16.76 6.12 -11.71
C LYS A 213 17.52 6.56 -10.47
N ILE A 214 16.87 6.62 -9.31
CA ILE A 214 17.40 7.24 -8.09
C ILE A 214 18.20 6.25 -7.24
N ILE A 215 17.76 5.00 -7.14
CA ILE A 215 18.36 4.00 -6.24
C ILE A 215 19.35 3.11 -6.99
N PHE A 216 18.95 2.62 -8.17
CA PHE A 216 19.77 1.69 -8.95
C PHE A 216 20.70 2.39 -9.96
N GLY A 217 20.56 3.70 -10.17
CA GLY A 217 21.45 4.47 -11.04
C GLY A 217 21.34 4.09 -12.52
N ALA A 218 20.13 3.79 -13.00
CA ALA A 218 19.88 3.51 -14.42
C ALA A 218 20.42 4.64 -15.30
N SER A 219 21.18 4.30 -16.35
CA SER A 219 21.65 5.30 -17.32
C SER A 219 20.50 5.85 -18.15
N LYS A 220 19.53 4.98 -18.47
CA LYS A 220 18.35 5.30 -19.26
C LYS A 220 17.13 4.53 -18.77
N VAL A 221 16.00 5.21 -18.60
CA VAL A 221 14.70 4.63 -18.28
C VAL A 221 13.70 5.09 -19.35
N VAL A 222 13.14 4.14 -20.08
CA VAL A 222 12.04 4.38 -21.01
C VAL A 222 10.79 3.72 -20.44
N ALA A 223 9.62 4.32 -20.62
CA ALA A 223 8.38 3.77 -20.07
C ALA A 223 7.20 3.88 -21.04
N THR A 224 6.33 2.87 -21.06
CA THR A 224 5.12 2.91 -21.88
C THR A 224 3.97 3.56 -21.11
N CYS A 225 3.23 4.44 -21.79
CA CYS A 225 1.99 5.04 -21.27
C CYS A 225 1.17 5.65 -22.40
N SER A 226 -0.10 5.97 -22.16
CA SER A 226 -0.84 6.82 -23.10
C SER A 226 -0.27 8.25 -23.13
N SER A 227 -0.37 8.93 -24.26
CA SER A 227 0.17 10.29 -24.48
C SER A 227 -0.10 11.27 -23.33
N GLY A 228 -1.31 11.26 -22.76
CA GLY A 228 -1.70 12.17 -21.67
C GLY A 228 -0.94 11.97 -20.35
N LYS A 229 -0.19 10.87 -20.20
CA LYS A 229 0.60 10.54 -18.99
C LYS A 229 2.11 10.73 -19.20
N ALA A 230 2.57 11.09 -20.40
CA ALA A 230 3.98 11.17 -20.73
C ALA A 230 4.75 12.18 -19.87
N GLU A 231 4.20 13.39 -19.69
CA GLU A 231 4.83 14.43 -18.89
C GLU A 231 4.94 14.07 -17.40
N LEU A 232 4.00 13.26 -16.88
CA LEU A 232 4.14 12.70 -15.54
C LEU A 232 5.38 11.80 -15.48
N LEU A 233 5.51 10.83 -16.40
CA LEU A 233 6.61 9.86 -16.34
C LEU A 233 7.98 10.52 -16.49
N LYS A 234 8.11 11.55 -17.34
CA LYS A 234 9.34 12.34 -17.45
C LYS A 234 9.73 13.01 -16.12
N ARG A 235 8.75 13.60 -15.42
CA ARG A 235 9.00 14.18 -14.08
C ARG A 235 9.40 13.14 -13.03
N LEU A 236 9.01 11.88 -13.21
CA LEU A 236 9.40 10.77 -12.34
C LEU A 236 10.80 10.21 -12.64
N GLY A 237 11.42 10.64 -13.74
CA GLY A 237 12.78 10.23 -14.11
C GLY A 237 12.87 9.35 -15.36
N ALA A 238 11.77 9.17 -16.11
CA ALA A 238 11.84 8.55 -17.44
C ALA A 238 12.53 9.51 -18.42
N ASP A 239 13.55 9.01 -19.12
CA ASP A 239 14.27 9.76 -20.15
C ASP A 239 13.46 9.86 -21.45
N ALA A 240 12.60 8.87 -21.72
CA ALA A 240 11.64 8.90 -22.83
C ALA A 240 10.38 8.09 -22.50
N THR A 241 9.33 8.30 -23.28
CA THR A 241 8.07 7.57 -23.16
C THR A 241 7.63 7.04 -24.51
N ILE A 242 7.01 5.86 -24.51
CA ILE A 242 6.46 5.22 -25.71
C ILE A 242 4.93 5.20 -25.59
N ASP A 243 4.24 5.75 -26.58
CA ASP A 243 2.78 5.65 -26.64
C ASP A 243 2.35 4.33 -27.27
N TYR A 244 1.94 3.38 -26.43
CA TYR A 244 1.54 2.05 -26.87
C TYR A 244 0.28 2.03 -27.75
N HIS A 245 -0.44 3.15 -27.90
CA HIS A 245 -1.54 3.27 -28.86
C HIS A 245 -1.05 3.58 -30.29
N ASN A 246 0.12 4.19 -30.41
CA ASN A 246 0.65 4.71 -31.67
C ASN A 246 1.92 3.99 -32.12
N GLU A 247 2.60 3.27 -31.23
CA GLU A 247 3.85 2.57 -31.50
C GLU A 247 3.70 1.06 -31.30
N ASN A 248 4.30 0.29 -32.21
CA ASN A 248 4.40 -1.15 -32.10
C ASN A 248 5.65 -1.54 -31.30
N LEU A 249 5.46 -2.00 -30.06
CA LEU A 249 6.55 -2.38 -29.16
C LEU A 249 7.42 -3.49 -29.75
N VAL A 250 6.86 -4.47 -30.47
CA VAL A 250 7.63 -5.55 -31.11
C VAL A 250 8.65 -5.00 -32.11
N GLN A 251 8.30 -3.91 -32.78
CA GLN A 251 9.13 -3.26 -33.80
C GLN A 251 9.95 -2.09 -33.25
N TYR A 252 9.94 -1.87 -31.93
CA TYR A 252 10.71 -0.79 -31.34
C TYR A 252 12.21 -1.02 -31.61
N PRO A 253 12.91 -0.03 -32.20
CA PRO A 253 14.25 -0.23 -32.75
C PRO A 253 15.31 -0.41 -31.66
N GLU A 254 15.09 0.15 -30.47
CA GLU A 254 16.01 0.05 -29.34
C GLU A 254 15.75 -1.20 -28.48
N LYS A 255 16.84 -1.81 -28.00
CA LYS A 255 16.81 -2.92 -27.04
C LYS A 255 17.40 -2.48 -25.70
N PHE A 256 16.90 -3.06 -24.62
CA PHE A 256 17.20 -2.65 -23.25
C PHE A 256 18.01 -3.71 -22.49
N ASP A 257 18.81 -3.28 -21.52
CA ASP A 257 19.49 -4.23 -20.62
C ASP A 257 18.49 -4.95 -19.70
N ALA A 258 17.35 -4.31 -19.41
CA ALA A 258 16.24 -4.94 -18.72
C ALA A 258 14.87 -4.43 -19.19
N VAL A 259 13.86 -5.28 -19.04
CA VAL A 259 12.44 -4.92 -19.18
C VAL A 259 11.71 -5.28 -17.90
N PHE A 260 11.02 -4.31 -17.30
CA PHE A 260 10.12 -4.52 -16.17
C PHE A 260 8.67 -4.46 -16.67
N VAL A 261 7.93 -5.55 -16.53
CA VAL A 261 6.52 -5.64 -16.93
C VAL A 261 5.63 -5.43 -15.71
N ALA A 262 5.14 -4.20 -15.54
CA ALA A 262 4.17 -3.83 -14.49
C ALA A 262 2.72 -4.02 -14.96
N ALA A 263 2.45 -3.78 -16.24
CA ALA A 263 1.19 -4.06 -16.90
C ALA A 263 1.35 -4.27 -18.42
N GLY A 264 0.27 -4.66 -19.09
CA GLY A 264 0.23 -4.79 -20.54
C GLY A 264 0.69 -6.15 -21.06
N ALA A 265 1.19 -6.17 -22.30
CA ALA A 265 1.51 -7.40 -23.04
C ALA A 265 2.87 -7.98 -22.62
N SER A 266 2.87 -8.87 -21.63
CA SER A 266 4.09 -9.55 -21.15
C SER A 266 4.79 -10.39 -22.23
N GLY A 267 4.05 -10.91 -23.23
CA GLY A 267 4.58 -11.81 -24.26
C GLY A 267 5.54 -11.18 -25.27
N GLU A 268 5.72 -9.86 -25.23
CA GLU A 268 6.61 -9.13 -26.15
C GLU A 268 7.91 -8.67 -25.47
N ALA A 269 8.00 -8.79 -24.14
CA ALA A 269 9.12 -8.27 -23.35
C ALA A 269 10.47 -8.87 -23.76
N GLU A 270 10.51 -10.16 -24.11
CA GLU A 270 11.73 -10.85 -24.55
C GLU A 270 12.27 -10.31 -25.88
N LYS A 271 11.40 -9.73 -26.72
CA LYS A 271 11.84 -9.11 -27.99
C LYS A 271 12.46 -7.73 -27.77
N LEU A 272 12.35 -7.16 -26.57
CA LEU A 272 12.78 -5.81 -26.24
C LEU A 272 14.10 -5.78 -25.46
N ILE A 273 14.67 -6.93 -25.11
CA ILE A 273 15.94 -7.03 -24.42
C ILE A 273 17.12 -7.16 -25.39
N LYS A 274 18.31 -6.76 -24.93
CA LYS A 274 19.60 -7.14 -25.54
C LYS A 274 19.88 -8.63 -25.29
N GLU A 275 20.90 -9.18 -25.93
CA GLU A 275 21.28 -10.61 -25.85
C GLU A 275 21.41 -11.12 -24.39
N ASP A 276 22.06 -10.35 -23.51
CA ASP A 276 22.20 -10.67 -22.08
C ASP A 276 21.18 -9.95 -21.17
N GLY A 277 20.14 -9.38 -21.76
CA GLY A 277 19.14 -8.61 -21.03
C GLY A 277 18.22 -9.50 -20.20
N LYS A 278 17.54 -8.89 -19.23
CA LYS A 278 16.65 -9.61 -18.31
C LYS A 278 15.23 -9.06 -18.34
N VAL A 279 14.25 -9.95 -18.25
CA VAL A 279 12.84 -9.57 -18.06
C VAL A 279 12.45 -9.90 -16.63
N VAL A 280 11.79 -8.96 -15.96
CA VAL A 280 11.04 -9.21 -14.73
C VAL A 280 9.58 -8.83 -14.97
N SER A 281 8.66 -9.74 -14.65
CA SER A 281 7.23 -9.51 -14.81
C SER A 281 6.51 -9.75 -13.50
N ILE A 282 5.58 -8.87 -13.12
CA ILE A 282 4.71 -9.07 -11.96
C ILE A 282 3.33 -9.62 -12.37
N ILE A 283 3.14 -9.88 -13.67
CA ILE A 283 1.93 -10.46 -14.25
C ILE A 283 2.26 -11.75 -15.00
N GLY A 284 1.27 -12.64 -15.12
CA GLY A 284 1.42 -13.92 -15.83
C GLY A 284 1.80 -15.11 -14.93
N PRO A 285 2.03 -16.28 -15.55
CA PRO A 285 2.30 -17.54 -14.84
C PRO A 285 3.63 -17.51 -14.09
N ASP A 286 4.71 -17.09 -14.75
CA ASP A 286 6.08 -17.04 -14.20
C ASP A 286 6.41 -15.70 -13.54
N ARG A 287 5.39 -15.05 -12.97
CA ARG A 287 5.56 -13.72 -12.37
C ARG A 287 6.47 -13.77 -11.14
N PHE A 288 7.29 -12.73 -11.03
CA PHE A 288 7.99 -12.37 -9.80
C PHE A 288 6.98 -12.17 -8.66
N ARG A 289 7.34 -12.66 -7.48
CA ARG A 289 6.56 -12.50 -6.24
C ARG A 289 7.42 -11.77 -5.22
N MET A 290 6.99 -10.57 -4.88
CA MET A 290 7.57 -9.79 -3.79
C MET A 290 7.31 -10.49 -2.45
N THR A 291 8.30 -10.46 -1.55
CA THR A 291 8.13 -10.81 -0.13
C THR A 291 8.03 -9.51 0.67
N SER A 292 6.90 -9.25 1.34
CA SER A 292 6.72 -8.01 2.11
C SER A 292 7.66 -7.98 3.31
N THR A 293 8.33 -6.85 3.49
CA THR A 293 9.28 -6.62 4.57
C THR A 293 9.46 -5.14 4.90
N GLY A 294 9.28 -4.82 6.18
CA GLY A 294 9.53 -3.50 6.73
C GLY A 294 10.99 -3.05 6.59
N ILE A 295 11.92 -3.97 6.29
CA ILE A 295 13.33 -3.65 6.06
C ILE A 295 13.49 -2.78 4.81
N ILE A 296 12.80 -3.10 3.72
CA ILE A 296 12.88 -2.33 2.47
C ILE A 296 12.20 -0.98 2.65
N LEU A 297 11.05 -0.93 3.31
CA LEU A 297 10.37 0.32 3.64
C LEU A 297 11.26 1.24 4.48
N LYS A 298 11.89 0.70 5.53
CA LYS A 298 12.84 1.44 6.35
C LYS A 298 14.04 1.94 5.53
N LYS A 299 14.58 1.11 4.63
CA LYS A 299 15.69 1.49 3.73
C LYS A 299 15.31 2.64 2.80
N LEU A 300 14.08 2.66 2.31
CA LEU A 300 13.60 3.67 1.35
C LEU A 300 13.01 4.92 2.02
N SER A 301 12.72 4.87 3.33
CA SER A 301 12.11 5.97 4.10
C SER A 301 12.84 7.30 3.91
N SER A 302 14.16 7.34 4.02
CA SER A 302 14.93 8.58 3.90
C SER A 302 14.79 9.23 2.51
N TYR A 303 14.64 8.43 1.45
CA TYR A 303 14.45 8.96 0.10
C TYR A 303 13.08 9.64 -0.07
N PHE A 304 12.05 9.17 0.64
CA PHE A 304 10.75 9.85 0.70
C PHE A 304 10.82 11.10 1.59
N GLU A 305 11.54 11.03 2.72
CA GLU A 305 11.72 12.19 3.61
C GLU A 305 12.50 13.33 2.95
N GLU A 306 13.50 13.00 2.13
CA GLU A 306 14.27 13.94 1.31
C GLU A 306 13.51 14.38 0.04
N GLY A 307 12.33 13.80 -0.25
CA GLY A 307 11.53 14.12 -1.42
C GLY A 307 12.11 13.65 -2.76
N LYS A 308 13.11 12.76 -2.72
CA LYS A 308 13.72 12.12 -3.91
C LYS A 308 12.74 11.14 -4.54
N LEU A 309 12.20 10.23 -3.73
CA LEU A 309 11.08 9.38 -4.12
C LEU A 309 9.77 10.06 -3.73
N LYS A 310 8.73 9.91 -4.55
CA LYS A 310 7.43 10.53 -4.35
C LYS A 310 6.30 9.51 -4.47
N PRO A 311 5.33 9.51 -3.54
CA PRO A 311 4.07 8.79 -3.71
C PRO A 311 3.30 9.39 -4.89
N ILE A 312 2.70 8.54 -5.72
CA ILE A 312 1.87 8.98 -6.86
C ILE A 312 0.46 8.49 -6.60
N LEU A 313 -0.40 9.42 -6.20
CA LEU A 313 -1.82 9.18 -5.99
C LEU A 313 -2.59 9.44 -7.28
N ASP A 314 -3.56 8.58 -7.54
CA ASP A 314 -4.55 8.86 -8.58
C ASP A 314 -5.34 10.13 -8.23
N PRO A 315 -5.70 10.99 -9.20
CA PRO A 315 -6.50 12.19 -8.93
C PRO A 315 -7.86 11.93 -8.26
N LYS A 316 -8.40 10.72 -8.33
CA LYS A 316 -9.63 10.33 -7.61
C LYS A 316 -9.39 9.91 -6.16
N SER A 317 -8.14 9.75 -5.75
CA SER A 317 -7.78 9.46 -4.36
C SER A 317 -7.76 10.73 -3.50
N PRO A 318 -8.05 10.63 -2.19
CA PRO A 318 -8.56 9.44 -1.51
C PRO A 318 -10.07 9.25 -1.70
N PHE A 319 -10.50 7.99 -1.77
CA PHE A 319 -11.90 7.62 -1.67
C PHE A 319 -12.32 7.58 -0.19
N PRO A 320 -13.50 8.09 0.19
CA PRO A 320 -14.06 7.86 1.52
C PRO A 320 -14.26 6.37 1.80
N PHE A 321 -14.19 5.96 3.07
CA PHE A 321 -14.43 4.57 3.46
C PHE A 321 -15.78 4.00 2.98
N SER A 322 -16.81 4.84 2.85
CA SER A 322 -18.11 4.44 2.33
C SER A 322 -18.13 4.13 0.83
N GLN A 323 -17.06 4.46 0.10
CA GLN A 323 -16.95 4.29 -1.36
C GLN A 323 -15.95 3.18 -1.75
N ALA A 324 -15.77 2.17 -0.90
CA ALA A 324 -14.81 1.09 -1.18
C ALA A 324 -15.17 0.30 -2.45
N VAL A 325 -16.45 0.05 -2.70
CA VAL A 325 -16.91 -0.65 -3.92
C VAL A 325 -16.55 0.17 -5.16
N GLU A 326 -16.81 1.47 -5.16
CA GLU A 326 -16.48 2.37 -6.27
C GLU A 326 -14.97 2.45 -6.52
N ALA A 327 -14.17 2.45 -5.44
CA ALA A 327 -12.71 2.40 -5.53
C ALA A 327 -12.23 1.10 -6.19
N PHE A 328 -12.83 -0.05 -5.84
CA PHE A 328 -12.55 -1.34 -6.50
C PHE A 328 -12.99 -1.38 -7.96
N THR A 329 -14.17 -0.87 -8.29
CA THR A 329 -14.67 -0.78 -9.67
C THR A 329 -13.75 0.12 -10.51
N TYR A 330 -13.28 1.23 -9.94
CA TYR A 330 -12.33 2.11 -10.62
C TYR A 330 -10.96 1.44 -10.83
N LEU A 331 -10.44 0.73 -9.82
CA LEU A 331 -9.22 -0.08 -9.96
C LEU A 331 -9.35 -1.12 -11.08
N ALA A 332 -10.48 -1.85 -11.12
CA ALA A 332 -10.75 -2.87 -12.14
C ALA A 332 -10.80 -2.30 -13.57
N SER A 333 -11.07 -1.00 -13.74
CA SER A 333 -11.06 -0.34 -15.05
C SER A 333 -9.66 -0.22 -15.67
N ARG A 334 -8.59 -0.41 -14.89
CA ARG A 334 -7.17 -0.25 -15.29
C ARG A 334 -6.82 1.13 -15.87
N ARG A 335 -7.55 2.17 -15.43
CA ARG A 335 -7.31 3.56 -15.88
C ARG A 335 -6.57 4.42 -14.87
N ALA A 336 -6.36 3.91 -13.66
CA ALA A 336 -5.69 4.63 -12.59
C ALA A 336 -4.32 5.15 -13.03
N THR A 337 -3.90 6.27 -12.45
CA THR A 337 -2.55 6.81 -12.58
C THR A 337 -1.93 6.83 -11.20
N GLY A 338 -0.97 5.95 -10.95
CA GLY A 338 -0.48 5.72 -9.59
C GLY A 338 -1.48 4.91 -8.75
N LYS A 339 -1.73 5.35 -7.51
CA LYS A 339 -2.36 4.54 -6.46
C LYS A 339 -3.76 5.01 -6.09
N ILE A 340 -4.66 4.04 -5.94
CA ILE A 340 -6.01 4.23 -5.38
C ILE A 340 -5.93 4.01 -3.88
N VAL A 341 -6.34 5.01 -3.11
CA VAL A 341 -6.29 4.97 -1.64
C VAL A 341 -7.68 5.23 -1.08
N VAL A 342 -8.08 4.41 -0.11
CA VAL A 342 -9.28 4.60 0.71
C VAL A 342 -8.85 5.20 2.04
N TYR A 343 -9.44 6.34 2.40
CA TYR A 343 -9.30 6.94 3.71
C TYR A 343 -10.32 6.33 4.66
N VAL A 344 -9.84 5.58 5.66
CA VAL A 344 -10.68 4.70 6.50
C VAL A 344 -11.27 5.46 7.68
N PHE A 345 -10.47 6.27 8.37
CA PHE A 345 -10.89 6.92 9.60
C PHE A 345 -11.27 8.39 9.40
N SER A 346 -12.56 8.68 9.23
CA SER A 346 -13.07 10.06 9.30
C SER A 346 -13.36 10.43 10.77
N ILE A 347 -12.59 11.38 11.32
CA ILE A 347 -13.04 12.12 12.50
C ILE A 347 -14.26 12.92 12.03
N ARG A 348 -15.46 12.48 12.42
CA ARG A 348 -16.68 13.28 12.31
C ARG A 348 -16.79 14.25 13.47
#